data_AF-A0A840GJQ5-F1
#
_entry.id   AF-A0A840GJQ5-F1
#
_cell.length_a   1.000
_cell.length_b   1.000
_cell.length_c   1.000
_cell.angle_alpha   90.00
_cell.angle_beta   90.00
_cell.angle_gamma   90.00
#
_symmetry.space_group_name_H-M   'P 1'
#
loop_
_entity.id
_entity.type
_entity.pdbx_description
1 polymer ?
#
loop_
_entity_poly.entity_id
_entity_poly.type
_entity_poly.pdbx_seq_one_letter_code
_entity_poly.pdbx_strand_id
1 'polypeptide(L)'
;MQNRTIQAIGKWPLTHALQLVARKFVPVVALTALILGVANFIYQQGNYQWSRGIETYIVLEQIRRSERLPASDLAFLGDSSCLFGVHVPTLLRTFPGSDVESFCTIGFVGPDGYAAMLDKMIARGRQPKKLILVFNPIQFQRDPRWNEWPTFIRTDRFEVPSSLTFPAGGLEYIRLLMERAVYTPLPGAYGIYYGGKDQFLSTIWREHGSAIEPNRMLDIPSLEAFKATLPAHVLLKPLPASKPFVMNAEFEKALDSLSITLSKLDRTKVYLVISPVNSVNAQGGPQSFHAEAGQRIAARLGLDQSQFLDTPDVMLDILYAHYPSHLHRWARMIYTEQLAKTLADRRILGKSAGD
;
A
#
# COMPACT_ATOMS: atom_id res chain seq x y z
N MET A 1 -27.12 62.29 -49.00
CA MET A 1 -27.21 60.82 -49.15
C MET A 1 -26.18 60.02 -48.32
N GLN A 2 -25.45 60.64 -47.37
CA GLN A 2 -24.38 59.96 -46.60
C GLN A 2 -24.82 59.47 -45.20
N ASN A 3 -25.97 59.90 -44.68
CA ASN A 3 -26.45 59.52 -43.34
C ASN A 3 -27.25 58.20 -43.28
N ARG A 4 -27.53 57.55 -44.41
CA ARG A 4 -28.24 56.25 -44.44
C ARG A 4 -27.30 55.04 -44.45
N THR A 5 -26.02 55.23 -44.78
CA THR A 5 -25.05 54.13 -44.88
C THR A 5 -24.41 53.78 -43.53
N ILE A 6 -24.37 54.72 -42.58
CA ILE A 6 -23.82 54.47 -41.23
C ILE A 6 -24.84 53.74 -40.33
N GLN A 7 -26.15 53.89 -40.57
CA GLN A 7 -27.18 53.13 -39.84
C GLN A 7 -27.30 51.65 -40.26
N ALA A 8 -26.67 51.24 -41.36
CA ALA A 8 -26.70 49.85 -41.84
C ALA A 8 -25.61 48.96 -41.23
N ILE A 9 -24.65 49.53 -40.49
CA ILE A 9 -23.61 48.77 -39.78
C ILE A 9 -24.14 48.20 -38.44
N GLY A 10 -25.26 48.72 -37.93
CA GLY A 10 -25.90 48.28 -36.67
C GLY A 10 -26.75 47.00 -36.77
N LYS A 11 -26.90 46.40 -37.95
CA LYS A 11 -27.69 45.17 -38.17
C LYS A 11 -26.87 44.08 -38.85
N TRP A 12 -25.65 43.84 -38.36
CA TRP A 12 -24.91 42.69 -38.80
C TRP A 12 -25.52 41.43 -38.15
N PRO A 13 -25.90 40.41 -38.94
CA PRO A 13 -26.35 39.12 -38.41
C PRO A 13 -25.35 38.52 -37.41
N LEU A 14 -24.08 38.95 -37.49
CA LEU A 14 -23.02 38.62 -36.54
C LEU A 14 -23.24 39.19 -35.13
N THR A 15 -23.66 40.46 -34.95
CA THR A 15 -23.87 41.03 -33.61
C THR A 15 -25.09 40.42 -32.92
N HIS A 16 -26.14 40.14 -33.69
CA HIS A 16 -27.33 39.45 -33.19
C HIS A 16 -27.02 37.97 -32.89
N ALA A 17 -26.23 37.29 -33.72
CA ALA A 17 -25.75 35.93 -33.45
C ALA A 17 -24.88 35.89 -32.19
N LEU A 18 -23.93 36.82 -32.03
CA LEU A 18 -23.09 36.95 -30.84
C LEU A 18 -23.92 37.24 -29.58
N GLN A 19 -24.95 38.09 -29.66
CA GLN A 19 -25.86 38.35 -28.54
C GLN A 19 -26.71 37.13 -28.19
N LEU A 20 -27.20 36.38 -29.18
CA LEU A 20 -27.96 35.14 -28.95
C LEU A 20 -27.08 34.07 -28.31
N VAL A 21 -25.86 33.87 -28.82
CA VAL A 21 -24.86 32.98 -28.25
C VAL A 21 -24.54 33.43 -26.82
N ALA A 22 -24.19 34.70 -26.60
CA ALA A 22 -23.90 35.21 -25.26
C ALA A 22 -25.08 35.01 -24.29
N ARG A 23 -26.33 35.33 -24.68
CA ARG A 23 -27.51 35.12 -23.82
C ARG A 23 -27.76 33.66 -23.46
N LYS A 24 -27.35 32.72 -24.31
CA LYS A 24 -27.51 31.28 -24.05
C LYS A 24 -26.33 30.71 -23.26
N PHE A 25 -25.10 31.12 -23.56
CA PHE A 25 -23.89 30.56 -22.95
C PHE A 25 -23.49 31.24 -21.64
N VAL A 26 -23.71 32.56 -21.48
CA VAL A 26 -23.34 33.29 -20.24
C VAL A 26 -24.02 32.70 -19.00
N PRO A 27 -25.33 32.39 -18.99
CA PRO A 27 -25.97 31.76 -17.83
C PRO A 27 -25.37 30.39 -17.50
N VAL A 28 -25.01 29.60 -18.52
CA VAL A 28 -24.38 28.28 -18.33
C VAL A 28 -22.99 28.43 -17.73
N VAL A 29 -22.16 29.33 -18.29
CA VAL A 29 -20.81 29.60 -17.77
C VAL A 29 -20.86 30.14 -16.34
N ALA A 30 -21.78 31.07 -16.05
CA ALA A 30 -21.97 31.62 -14.71
C ALA A 30 -22.39 30.54 -13.71
N LEU A 31 -23.32 29.65 -14.09
CA LEU A 31 -23.75 28.54 -13.26
C LEU A 31 -22.62 27.52 -13.05
N THR A 32 -21.88 27.14 -14.10
CA THR A 32 -20.73 26.24 -13.98
C THR A 32 -19.64 26.83 -13.09
N ALA A 33 -19.32 28.12 -13.24
CA ALA A 33 -18.37 28.81 -12.39
C ALA A 33 -18.84 28.88 -10.93
N LEU A 34 -20.14 29.08 -10.68
CA LEU A 34 -20.73 29.05 -9.34
C LEU A 34 -20.62 27.65 -8.72
N ILE A 35 -21.00 26.60 -9.45
CA ILE A 35 -20.92 25.21 -8.98
C ILE A 35 -19.46 24.84 -8.66
N LEU A 36 -18.53 25.12 -9.58
CA LEU A 36 -17.12 24.86 -9.37
C LEU A 36 -16.52 25.72 -8.26
N GLY A 37 -16.99 26.95 -8.09
CA GLY A 37 -16.56 27.87 -7.03
C GLY A 37 -16.99 27.38 -5.66
N VAL A 38 -18.25 26.96 -5.51
CA VAL A 38 -18.77 26.34 -4.29
C VAL A 38 -18.05 25.02 -4.02
N ALA A 39 -17.88 24.17 -5.03
CA ALA A 39 -17.14 22.92 -4.91
C ALA A 39 -15.68 23.15 -4.47
N ASN A 40 -14.99 24.13 -5.05
CA ASN A 40 -13.63 24.50 -4.69
C ASN A 40 -13.56 25.08 -3.27
N PHE A 41 -14.53 25.89 -2.86
CA PHE A 41 -14.61 26.39 -1.49
C PHE A 41 -14.80 25.24 -0.48
N ILE A 42 -15.72 24.31 -0.76
CA ILE A 42 -15.92 23.12 0.09
C ILE A 42 -14.66 22.26 0.10
N TYR A 43 -14.00 22.10 -1.05
CA TYR A 43 -12.71 21.40 -1.14
C TYR A 43 -11.66 22.01 -0.21
N GLN A 44 -11.53 23.34 -0.21
CA GLN A 44 -10.56 24.07 0.61
C GLN A 44 -10.91 24.05 2.11
N GLN A 45 -12.21 24.05 2.45
CA GLN A 45 -12.68 24.01 3.84
C GLN A 45 -12.74 22.58 4.42
N GLY A 46 -12.89 21.59 3.56
CA GLY A 46 -13.07 20.20 3.96
C GLY A 46 -11.76 19.52 4.29
N ASN A 47 -11.76 18.68 5.32
CA ASN A 47 -10.67 17.73 5.60
C ASN A 47 -10.75 16.51 4.66
N TYR A 48 -11.03 16.72 3.36
CA TYR A 48 -11.15 15.61 2.42
C TYR A 48 -9.76 15.01 2.20
N GLN A 49 -9.62 13.73 2.56
CA GLN A 49 -8.40 12.98 2.30
C GLN A 49 -8.25 12.81 0.79
N TRP A 50 -7.21 13.44 0.23
CA TRP A 50 -6.89 13.29 -1.18
C TRP A 50 -6.50 11.83 -1.46
N SER A 51 -7.25 11.16 -2.34
CA SER A 51 -6.93 9.78 -2.76
C SER A 51 -6.09 9.83 -4.02
N ARG A 52 -4.80 9.43 -3.92
CA ARG A 52 -3.88 9.31 -5.07
C ARG A 52 -3.99 7.97 -5.81
N GLY A 53 -4.91 7.09 -5.41
CA GLY A 53 -5.04 5.75 -5.98
C GLY A 53 -5.13 4.66 -4.92
N ILE A 54 -4.89 3.42 -5.36
CA ILE A 54 -5.02 2.20 -4.55
C ILE A 54 -4.12 2.25 -3.31
N GLU A 55 -2.93 2.82 -3.46
CA GLU A 55 -1.94 3.03 -2.41
C GLU A 55 -2.50 3.85 -1.25
N THR A 56 -3.24 4.91 -1.55
CA THR A 56 -3.88 5.73 -0.52
C THR A 56 -4.99 4.98 0.19
N TYR A 57 -5.78 4.19 -0.55
CA TYR A 57 -6.81 3.34 0.04
C TYR A 57 -6.23 2.29 0.98
N ILE A 58 -5.13 1.64 0.60
CA ILE A 58 -4.41 0.69 1.46
C ILE A 58 -3.97 1.38 2.74
N VAL A 59 -3.20 2.46 2.63
CA VAL A 59 -2.62 3.11 3.82
C VAL A 59 -3.70 3.65 4.75
N LEU A 60 -4.74 4.30 4.22
CA LEU A 60 -5.87 4.78 5.02
C LEU A 60 -6.61 3.65 5.74
N GLU A 61 -6.80 2.52 5.07
CA GLU A 61 -7.49 1.40 5.68
C GLU A 61 -6.65 0.75 6.78
N GLN A 62 -5.34 0.62 6.59
CA GLN A 62 -4.46 0.13 7.65
C GLN A 62 -4.38 1.08 8.84
N ILE A 63 -4.38 2.40 8.61
CA ILE A 63 -4.53 3.40 9.69
C ILE A 63 -5.82 3.13 10.45
N ARG A 64 -6.97 3.11 9.76
CA ARG A 64 -8.27 2.89 10.41
C ARG A 64 -8.31 1.60 11.20
N ARG A 65 -7.71 0.53 10.67
CA ARG A 65 -7.64 -0.76 11.33
C ARG A 65 -6.75 -0.74 12.57
N SER A 66 -5.59 -0.11 12.50
CA SER A 66 -4.71 0.09 13.66
C SER A 66 -5.40 0.85 14.80
N GLU A 67 -6.35 1.72 14.45
CA GLU A 67 -7.10 2.53 15.41
C GLU A 67 -8.39 1.87 15.91
N ARG A 68 -8.88 0.81 15.26
CA ARG A 68 -10.18 0.18 15.55
C ARG A 68 -10.04 -1.21 16.14
N LEU A 69 -9.10 -2.01 15.66
CA LEU A 69 -8.91 -3.38 16.10
C LEU A 69 -8.35 -3.41 17.54
N PRO A 70 -8.69 -4.44 18.33
CA PRO A 70 -8.05 -4.69 19.62
C PRO A 70 -6.58 -5.12 19.43
N ALA A 71 -5.86 -5.26 20.54
CA ALA A 71 -4.51 -5.82 20.52
C ALA A 71 -4.55 -7.30 20.10
N SER A 72 -3.81 -7.65 19.05
CA SER A 72 -3.69 -9.03 18.57
C SER A 72 -2.59 -9.82 19.29
N ASP A 73 -2.63 -11.16 19.20
CA ASP A 73 -1.55 -12.02 19.73
C ASP A 73 -0.28 -11.89 18.89
N LEU A 74 -0.44 -11.71 17.58
CA LEU A 74 0.62 -11.44 16.63
C LEU A 74 0.15 -10.39 15.61
N ALA A 75 1.01 -9.43 15.31
CA ALA A 75 0.80 -8.52 14.20
C ALA A 75 1.96 -8.53 13.22
N PHE A 76 1.65 -8.35 11.95
CA PHE A 76 2.61 -8.04 10.91
C PHE A 76 2.59 -6.54 10.60
N LEU A 77 3.77 -5.95 10.45
CA LEU A 77 3.94 -4.57 10.00
C LEU A 77 5.07 -4.51 8.98
N GLY A 78 4.79 -3.94 7.81
CA GLY A 78 5.71 -4.02 6.69
C GLY A 78 5.17 -3.37 5.43
N ASP A 79 5.83 -3.65 4.32
CA ASP A 79 5.53 -3.07 3.01
C ASP A 79 4.51 -3.87 2.19
N SER A 80 4.46 -3.58 0.89
CA SER A 80 3.57 -4.26 -0.04
C SER A 80 3.92 -5.74 -0.23
N SER A 81 5.17 -6.16 -0.02
CA SER A 81 5.51 -7.60 -0.01
C SER A 81 4.94 -8.31 1.20
N CYS A 82 4.79 -7.63 2.33
CA CYS A 82 4.01 -8.18 3.43
C CYS A 82 2.50 -8.18 3.13
N LEU A 83 1.96 -7.07 2.62
CA LEU A 83 0.54 -6.94 2.27
C LEU A 83 0.08 -8.04 1.30
N PHE A 84 0.87 -8.29 0.26
CA PHE A 84 0.57 -9.26 -0.78
C PHE A 84 1.20 -10.65 -0.54
N GLY A 85 2.18 -10.77 0.36
CA GLY A 85 2.92 -12.01 0.59
C GLY A 85 2.50 -12.80 1.83
N VAL A 86 2.10 -12.15 2.93
CA VAL A 86 1.66 -12.85 4.14
C VAL A 86 0.16 -13.11 4.04
N HIS A 87 -0.26 -14.37 4.07
CA HIS A 87 -1.66 -14.80 3.98
C HIS A 87 -2.19 -15.20 5.35
N VAL A 88 -2.72 -14.21 6.08
CA VAL A 88 -3.17 -14.38 7.47
C VAL A 88 -4.18 -15.52 7.66
N PRO A 89 -5.16 -15.77 6.76
CA PRO A 89 -6.03 -16.93 6.89
C PRO A 89 -5.31 -18.28 6.90
N THR A 90 -4.13 -18.41 6.27
CA THR A 90 -3.29 -19.61 6.42
C THR A 90 -2.76 -19.72 7.86
N LEU A 91 -2.27 -18.62 8.44
CA LEU A 91 -1.77 -18.62 9.83
C LEU A 91 -2.86 -18.97 10.84
N LEU A 92 -4.06 -18.42 10.68
CA LEU A 92 -5.19 -18.71 11.57
C LEU A 92 -5.64 -20.18 11.49
N ARG A 93 -5.50 -20.83 10.33
CA ARG A 93 -5.71 -22.28 10.22
C ARG A 93 -4.61 -23.08 10.92
N THR A 94 -3.36 -22.62 10.87
CA THR A 94 -2.24 -23.31 11.52
C THR A 94 -2.23 -23.13 13.05
N PHE A 95 -2.66 -21.96 13.53
CA PHE A 95 -2.68 -21.58 14.95
C PHE A 95 -4.12 -21.24 15.39
N PRO A 96 -5.01 -22.24 15.45
CA PRO A 96 -6.41 -22.02 15.79
C PRO A 96 -6.53 -21.36 17.17
N GLY A 97 -7.39 -20.34 17.27
CA GLY A 97 -7.62 -19.58 18.51
C GLY A 97 -6.61 -18.46 18.79
N SER A 98 -5.60 -18.28 17.93
CA SER A 98 -4.76 -17.08 17.96
C SER A 98 -5.45 -15.91 17.25
N ASP A 99 -5.19 -14.69 17.72
CA ASP A 99 -5.55 -13.47 16.99
C ASP A 99 -4.35 -12.94 16.20
N VAL A 100 -4.45 -12.95 14.88
CA VAL A 100 -3.38 -12.55 13.97
C VAL A 100 -3.89 -11.49 13.00
N GLU A 101 -3.19 -10.37 12.94
CA GLU A 101 -3.55 -9.24 12.08
C GLU A 101 -2.34 -8.76 11.29
N SER A 102 -2.57 -8.25 10.08
CA SER A 102 -1.55 -7.59 9.27
C SER A 102 -1.93 -6.13 9.08
N PHE A 103 -0.99 -5.25 9.39
CA PHE A 103 -1.08 -3.81 9.18
C PHE A 103 -0.11 -3.38 8.07
N CYS A 104 0.20 -4.31 7.17
CA CYS A 104 1.16 -4.09 6.10
C CYS A 104 0.63 -3.13 5.05
N THR A 105 1.50 -2.26 4.58
CA THR A 105 1.17 -1.10 3.75
C THR A 105 1.83 -1.21 2.38
N ILE A 106 2.39 -0.11 1.88
CA ILE A 106 3.10 -0.02 0.60
C ILE A 106 4.58 0.28 0.85
N GLY A 107 5.42 -0.02 -0.13
CA GLY A 107 6.87 0.24 -0.06
C GLY A 107 7.27 1.68 0.28
N PHE A 108 6.43 2.67 -0.05
CA PHE A 108 6.76 4.08 0.17
C PHE A 108 6.65 4.52 1.64
N VAL A 109 5.82 3.84 2.43
CA VAL A 109 5.62 4.15 3.85
C VAL A 109 6.94 3.97 4.62
N GLY A 110 7.54 2.78 4.50
CA GLY A 110 8.85 2.47 5.09
C GLY A 110 8.89 2.51 6.62
N PRO A 111 10.09 2.29 7.20
CA PRO A 111 10.25 2.12 8.64
C PRO A 111 9.72 3.30 9.48
N ASP A 112 9.91 4.54 9.02
CA ASP A 112 9.43 5.74 9.71
C ASP A 112 7.90 5.81 9.77
N GLY A 113 7.22 5.37 8.71
CA GLY A 113 5.76 5.26 8.72
C GLY A 113 5.25 4.08 9.54
N TYR A 114 6.01 2.98 9.61
CA TYR A 114 5.71 1.87 10.53
C TYR A 114 5.80 2.33 11.98
N ALA A 115 6.81 3.14 12.32
CA ALA A 115 6.94 3.77 13.63
C ALA A 115 5.71 4.61 13.97
N ALA A 116 5.25 5.45 13.05
CA ALA A 116 4.06 6.28 13.24
C ALA A 116 2.77 5.45 13.42
N MET A 117 2.61 4.36 12.66
CA MET A 117 1.48 3.44 12.82
C MET A 117 1.50 2.76 14.18
N LEU A 118 2.68 2.29 14.61
CA LEU A 118 2.85 1.60 15.88
C LEU A 118 2.67 2.55 17.08
N ASP A 119 3.11 3.80 16.98
CA ASP A 119 2.85 4.83 17.98
C ASP A 119 1.35 5.08 18.18
N LYS A 120 0.56 5.08 17.09
CA LYS A 120 -0.91 5.18 17.17
C LYS A 120 -1.54 4.00 17.91
N MET A 121 -1.02 2.79 17.72
CA MET A 121 -1.50 1.59 18.43
C MET A 121 -1.12 1.65 19.92
N ILE A 122 0.13 1.99 20.23
CA ILE A 122 0.66 2.11 21.60
C ILE A 122 -0.11 3.18 22.38
N ALA A 123 -0.33 4.36 21.80
CA ALA A 123 -1.06 5.46 22.44
C ALA A 123 -2.50 5.07 22.84
N ARG A 124 -3.06 4.04 22.21
CA ARG A 124 -4.41 3.52 22.49
C ARG A 124 -4.40 2.28 23.39
N GLY A 125 -3.23 1.81 23.83
CA GLY A 125 -3.10 0.55 24.57
C GLY A 125 -3.43 -0.69 23.74
N ARG A 126 -3.26 -0.60 22.41
CA ARG A 126 -3.66 -1.65 21.44
C ARG A 126 -2.46 -2.23 20.70
N GLN A 127 -1.26 -2.06 21.25
CA GLN A 127 -0.07 -2.69 20.72
C GLN A 127 -0.20 -4.23 20.71
N PRO A 128 0.31 -4.91 19.69
CA PRO A 128 0.24 -6.37 19.61
C PRO A 128 1.13 -7.02 20.68
N LYS A 129 0.78 -8.24 21.11
CA LYS A 129 1.61 -9.00 22.07
C LYS A 129 2.95 -9.41 21.46
N LYS A 130 2.96 -9.70 20.16
CA LYS A 130 4.16 -10.00 19.36
C LYS A 130 4.08 -9.27 18.02
N LEU A 131 5.21 -8.80 17.52
CA LEU A 131 5.29 -8.03 16.28
C LEU A 131 6.29 -8.70 15.33
N ILE A 132 5.90 -8.93 14.08
CA ILE A 132 6.83 -9.28 13.00
C ILE A 132 6.95 -8.09 12.06
N LEU A 133 8.15 -7.54 11.98
CA LEU A 133 8.53 -6.54 11.00
C LEU A 133 8.92 -7.25 9.71
N VAL A 134 8.33 -6.82 8.59
CA VAL A 134 8.58 -7.41 7.27
C VAL A 134 9.13 -6.33 6.34
N PHE A 135 10.32 -6.54 5.82
CA PHE A 135 10.94 -5.66 4.82
C PHE A 135 11.23 -6.41 3.52
N ASN A 136 10.88 -5.83 2.38
CA ASN A 136 11.38 -6.26 1.09
C ASN A 136 12.70 -5.55 0.76
N PRO A 137 13.68 -6.25 0.15
CA PRO A 137 14.93 -5.64 -0.27
C PRO A 137 14.79 -4.40 -1.18
N ILE A 138 13.67 -4.25 -1.90
CA ILE A 138 13.41 -3.04 -2.69
C ILE A 138 13.34 -1.77 -1.83
N GLN A 139 12.92 -1.87 -0.56
CA GLN A 139 12.84 -0.72 0.35
C GLN A 139 14.20 -0.22 0.82
N PHE A 140 15.26 -1.04 0.70
CA PHE A 140 16.60 -0.68 1.14
C PHE A 140 17.13 0.57 0.41
N GLN A 141 16.65 0.80 -0.81
CA GLN A 141 16.92 1.99 -1.60
C GLN A 141 15.76 2.99 -1.46
N ARG A 142 15.66 3.62 -0.28
CA ARG A 142 14.60 4.57 0.02
C ARG A 142 14.80 5.90 -0.71
N ASP A 143 13.76 6.41 -1.36
CA ASP A 143 13.74 7.73 -2.00
C ASP A 143 13.20 8.79 -1.03
N PRO A 144 13.88 9.94 -0.84
CA PRO A 144 13.39 11.04 0.00
C PRO A 144 11.99 11.55 -0.36
N ARG A 145 11.58 11.43 -1.63
CA ARG A 145 10.22 11.80 -2.09
C ARG A 145 9.13 11.00 -1.38
N TRP A 146 9.45 9.85 -0.77
CA TRP A 146 8.49 9.03 -0.04
C TRP A 146 8.25 9.51 1.40
N ASN A 147 8.94 10.54 1.88
CA ASN A 147 8.79 11.04 3.25
C ASN A 147 7.44 11.74 3.51
N GLU A 148 6.64 12.01 2.46
CA GLU A 148 5.24 12.43 2.61
C GLU A 148 4.35 11.33 3.24
N TRP A 149 4.68 10.04 3.05
CA TRP A 149 3.86 8.92 3.53
C TRP A 149 3.89 8.74 5.06
N PRO A 150 5.05 8.79 5.74
CA PRO A 150 5.08 8.84 7.20
C PRO A 150 4.30 10.02 7.78
N THR A 151 4.39 11.21 7.17
CA THR A 151 3.60 12.38 7.58
C THR A 151 2.10 12.14 7.41
N PHE A 152 1.71 11.51 6.30
CA PHE A 152 0.33 11.11 6.07
C PHE A 152 -0.19 10.19 7.17
N ILE A 153 0.60 9.19 7.59
CA ILE A 153 0.21 8.33 8.71
C ILE A 153 0.07 9.14 9.99
N ARG A 154 1.02 9.99 10.35
CA ARG A 154 0.94 10.76 11.62
C ARG A 154 -0.31 11.65 11.69
N THR A 155 -0.64 12.30 10.58
CA THR A 155 -1.67 13.35 10.53
C THR A 155 -3.02 12.87 10.01
N ASP A 156 -3.09 11.65 9.46
CA ASP A 156 -4.20 11.12 8.67
C ASP A 156 -4.59 12.03 7.49
N ARG A 157 -3.65 12.84 6.99
CA ARG A 157 -3.89 13.84 5.94
C ARG A 157 -2.70 13.90 4.98
N PHE A 158 -2.96 13.77 3.69
CA PHE A 158 -2.03 14.32 2.72
C PHE A 158 -2.18 15.83 2.78
N GLU A 159 -1.06 16.56 2.87
CA GLU A 159 -1.11 17.99 2.58
C GLU A 159 -1.71 18.14 1.18
N VAL A 160 -2.84 18.84 1.11
CA VAL A 160 -3.44 19.21 -0.17
C VAL A 160 -2.33 19.95 -0.93
N PRO A 161 -1.96 19.52 -2.16
CA PRO A 161 -1.00 20.28 -2.93
C PRO A 161 -1.46 21.73 -2.92
N SER A 162 -0.62 22.65 -2.46
CA SER A 162 -0.93 24.08 -2.32
C SER A 162 -1.22 24.79 -3.67
N SER A 163 -1.52 24.02 -4.71
CA SER A 163 -1.57 24.39 -6.12
C SER A 163 -2.89 24.08 -6.82
N LEU A 164 -3.84 23.34 -6.20
CA LEU A 164 -5.16 23.16 -6.82
C LEU A 164 -6.03 24.40 -6.57
N THR A 165 -5.80 25.42 -7.39
CA THR A 165 -6.63 26.61 -7.46
C THR A 165 -7.91 26.33 -8.25
N PHE A 166 -8.89 27.22 -8.13
CA PHE A 166 -10.06 27.19 -9.01
C PHE A 166 -9.63 27.16 -10.49
N PRO A 167 -10.26 26.33 -11.34
CA PRO A 167 -11.38 25.42 -11.07
C PRO A 167 -10.99 23.98 -10.64
N ALA A 168 -9.70 23.67 -10.57
CA ALA A 168 -9.20 22.30 -10.40
C ALA A 168 -9.63 21.67 -9.07
N GLY A 169 -9.61 22.43 -7.96
CA GLY A 169 -10.11 21.94 -6.67
C GLY A 169 -11.63 21.65 -6.69
N GLY A 170 -12.40 22.43 -7.45
CA GLY A 170 -13.84 22.19 -7.65
C GLY A 170 -14.12 20.91 -8.44
N LEU A 171 -13.36 20.66 -9.50
CA LEU A 171 -13.45 19.41 -10.27
C LEU A 171 -13.06 18.19 -9.43
N GLU A 172 -12.02 18.31 -8.62
CA GLU A 172 -11.59 17.24 -7.73
C GLU A 172 -12.65 16.92 -6.67
N TYR A 173 -13.28 17.93 -6.08
CA TYR A 173 -14.38 17.71 -5.15
C TYR A 173 -15.58 17.03 -5.80
N ILE A 174 -15.95 17.46 -7.02
CA ILE A 174 -17.00 16.80 -7.79
C ILE A 174 -16.62 15.34 -8.08
N ARG A 175 -15.35 15.06 -8.45
CA ARG A 175 -14.85 13.70 -8.63
C ARG A 175 -15.04 12.86 -7.37
N LEU A 176 -14.65 13.37 -6.20
CA LEU A 176 -14.81 12.69 -4.90
C LEU A 176 -16.28 12.45 -4.53
N LEU A 177 -17.17 13.41 -4.83
CA LEU A 177 -18.61 13.21 -4.66
C LEU A 177 -19.14 12.13 -5.61
N MET A 178 -18.65 12.12 -6.85
CA MET A 178 -19.06 11.14 -7.85
C MET A 178 -18.57 9.74 -7.53
N GLU A 179 -17.37 9.58 -6.97
CA GLU A 179 -16.90 8.29 -6.44
C GLU A 179 -17.84 7.71 -5.37
N ARG A 180 -18.57 8.54 -4.64
CA ARG A 180 -19.57 8.09 -3.64
C ARG A 180 -20.92 7.76 -4.25
N ALA A 181 -21.31 8.45 -5.31
CA ALA A 181 -22.64 8.33 -5.90
C ALA A 181 -22.68 7.36 -7.09
N VAL A 182 -21.55 7.12 -7.75
CA VAL A 182 -21.43 6.29 -8.95
C VAL A 182 -20.34 5.27 -8.73
N TYR A 183 -20.65 4.01 -9.02
CA TYR A 183 -19.67 2.94 -9.01
C TYR A 183 -18.48 3.30 -9.91
N THR A 184 -17.31 3.43 -9.31
CA THR A 184 -16.05 3.71 -10.00
C THR A 184 -15.14 2.50 -9.79
N PRO A 185 -14.89 1.67 -10.83
CA PRO A 185 -14.00 0.53 -10.70
C PRO A 185 -12.57 1.00 -10.42
N LEU A 186 -11.79 0.16 -9.73
CA LEU A 186 -10.36 0.39 -9.56
C LEU A 186 -9.63 0.31 -10.92
N PRO A 187 -8.45 0.94 -11.06
CA PRO A 187 -7.71 0.89 -12.31
C PRO A 187 -7.11 -0.51 -12.58
N GLY A 188 -7.02 -0.88 -13.86
CA GLY A 188 -6.28 -2.04 -14.33
C GLY A 188 -6.73 -3.38 -13.75
N ALA A 189 -5.76 -4.25 -13.42
CA ALA A 189 -6.01 -5.59 -12.89
C ALA A 189 -6.80 -5.58 -11.57
N TYR A 190 -6.65 -4.53 -10.75
CA TYR A 190 -7.43 -4.37 -9.52
C TYR A 190 -8.92 -4.15 -9.79
N GLY A 191 -9.27 -3.40 -10.83
CA GLY A 191 -10.67 -3.23 -11.25
C GLY A 191 -11.31 -4.53 -11.71
N ILE A 192 -10.54 -5.35 -12.45
CA ILE A 192 -11.01 -6.64 -12.94
C ILE A 192 -11.23 -7.63 -11.79
N TYR A 193 -10.29 -7.68 -10.85
CA TYR A 193 -10.32 -8.67 -9.77
C TYR A 193 -11.23 -8.27 -8.60
N TYR A 194 -11.13 -7.03 -8.12
CA TYR A 194 -11.89 -6.55 -6.97
C TYR A 194 -13.17 -5.82 -7.36
N GLY A 195 -13.24 -5.25 -8.56
CA GLY A 195 -14.29 -4.29 -8.90
C GLY A 195 -13.97 -2.90 -8.37
N GLY A 196 -14.72 -2.43 -7.38
CA GLY A 196 -14.60 -1.09 -6.82
C GLY A 196 -13.74 -1.02 -5.55
N LYS A 197 -13.53 0.21 -5.08
CA LYS A 197 -12.83 0.50 -3.84
C LYS A 197 -13.42 -0.25 -2.64
N ASP A 198 -14.73 -0.25 -2.48
CA ASP A 198 -15.37 -0.83 -1.28
C ASP A 198 -15.18 -2.35 -1.23
N GLN A 199 -15.24 -3.04 -2.37
CA GLN A 199 -14.96 -4.48 -2.46
C GLN A 199 -13.49 -4.81 -2.16
N PHE A 200 -12.56 -3.96 -2.61
CA PHE A 200 -11.15 -4.08 -2.27
C PHE A 200 -10.90 -3.89 -0.77
N LEU A 201 -11.46 -2.84 -0.17
CA LEU A 201 -11.35 -2.60 1.28
C LEU A 201 -12.01 -3.72 2.09
N SER A 202 -13.18 -4.21 1.66
CA SER A 202 -13.82 -5.37 2.28
C SER A 202 -12.93 -6.62 2.20
N THR A 203 -12.17 -6.79 1.13
CA THR A 203 -11.20 -7.89 1.03
C THR A 203 -10.06 -7.71 2.03
N ILE A 204 -9.50 -6.51 2.19
CA ILE A 204 -8.48 -6.21 3.21
C ILE A 204 -8.95 -6.60 4.62
N TRP A 205 -10.23 -6.33 4.96
CA TRP A 205 -10.84 -6.75 6.22
C TRP A 205 -10.99 -8.27 6.33
N ARG A 206 -11.56 -8.92 5.31
CA ARG A 206 -11.76 -10.39 5.30
C ARG A 206 -10.45 -11.17 5.40
N GLU A 207 -9.39 -10.61 4.81
CA GLU A 207 -8.06 -11.20 4.75
C GLU A 207 -7.16 -10.72 5.90
N HIS A 208 -7.75 -10.18 6.97
CA HIS A 208 -7.06 -9.74 8.20
C HIS A 208 -5.83 -8.87 7.94
N GLY A 209 -5.86 -7.99 6.95
CA GLY A 209 -4.68 -7.12 6.67
C GLY A 209 -4.19 -7.20 5.29
N SER A 210 -4.40 -8.35 4.70
CA SER A 210 -3.65 -8.77 3.55
C SER A 210 -4.49 -8.66 2.28
N ALA A 211 -3.84 -8.70 1.13
CA ALA A 211 -4.51 -8.58 -0.15
C ALA A 211 -3.84 -9.47 -1.19
N ILE A 212 -4.47 -9.60 -2.35
CA ILE A 212 -3.93 -10.32 -3.50
C ILE A 212 -3.44 -9.26 -4.49
N GLU A 213 -2.25 -9.48 -5.05
CA GLU A 213 -1.77 -8.74 -6.20
C GLU A 213 -2.38 -9.37 -7.47
N PRO A 214 -3.34 -8.72 -8.14
CA PRO A 214 -4.17 -9.35 -9.17
C PRO A 214 -3.51 -9.38 -10.55
N ASN A 215 -2.22 -9.06 -10.68
CA ASN A 215 -1.56 -8.93 -11.97
C ASN A 215 -1.34 -10.27 -12.72
N ARG A 216 -1.25 -11.43 -12.04
CA ARG A 216 -0.98 -12.74 -12.67
C ARG A 216 -1.55 -13.92 -11.88
N MET A 217 -1.62 -15.08 -12.52
CA MET A 217 -1.94 -16.39 -11.92
C MET A 217 -3.30 -16.46 -11.22
N LEU A 218 -4.29 -15.80 -11.80
CA LEU A 218 -5.68 -15.79 -11.30
C LEU A 218 -6.55 -16.89 -11.93
N ASP A 219 -6.12 -17.44 -13.05
CA ASP A 219 -6.77 -18.48 -13.85
C ASP A 219 -6.53 -19.91 -13.32
N ILE A 220 -5.52 -20.08 -12.46
CA ILE A 220 -5.24 -21.38 -11.82
C ILE A 220 -6.28 -21.63 -10.72
N PRO A 221 -7.05 -22.74 -10.76
CA PRO A 221 -8.27 -22.91 -9.95
C PRO A 221 -8.00 -23.26 -8.49
N SER A 222 -6.86 -23.87 -8.17
CA SER A 222 -6.54 -24.28 -6.79
C SER A 222 -5.04 -24.23 -6.50
N LEU A 223 -4.71 -24.26 -5.20
CA LEU A 223 -3.33 -24.34 -4.74
C LEU A 223 -2.66 -25.66 -5.17
N GLU A 224 -3.39 -26.77 -5.18
CA GLU A 224 -2.91 -28.08 -5.60
C GLU A 224 -2.58 -28.09 -7.10
N ALA A 225 -3.46 -27.50 -7.92
CA ALA A 225 -3.22 -27.34 -9.35
C ALA A 225 -1.95 -26.52 -9.60
N PHE A 226 -1.73 -25.45 -8.82
CA PHE A 226 -0.49 -24.67 -8.91
C PHE A 226 0.74 -25.46 -8.42
N LYS A 227 0.66 -26.13 -7.27
CA LYS A 227 1.76 -26.95 -6.72
C LYS A 227 2.21 -28.03 -7.71
N ALA A 228 1.29 -28.57 -8.51
CA ALA A 228 1.60 -29.57 -9.54
C ALA A 228 2.45 -29.02 -10.70
N THR A 229 2.46 -27.70 -10.95
CA THR A 229 3.31 -27.11 -12.00
C THR A 229 4.73 -26.83 -11.52
N LEU A 230 4.93 -26.63 -10.21
CA LEU A 230 6.21 -26.23 -9.62
C LEU A 230 7.42 -27.10 -9.99
N PRO A 231 7.33 -28.45 -10.06
CA PRO A 231 8.47 -29.29 -10.43
C PRO A 231 9.05 -29.00 -11.82
N ALA A 232 8.26 -28.41 -12.74
CA ALA A 232 8.71 -28.05 -14.08
C ALA A 232 9.44 -26.71 -14.14
N HIS A 233 9.49 -25.95 -13.05
CA HIS A 233 10.12 -24.63 -12.99
C HIS A 233 11.45 -24.68 -12.24
N VAL A 234 12.41 -23.88 -12.71
CA VAL A 234 13.75 -23.76 -12.13
C VAL A 234 14.06 -22.33 -11.74
N LEU A 235 15.01 -22.15 -10.82
CA LEU A 235 15.54 -20.82 -10.50
C LEU A 235 16.25 -20.27 -11.74
N LEU A 236 15.84 -19.07 -12.14
CA LEU A 236 16.45 -18.39 -13.28
C LEU A 236 17.71 -17.66 -12.82
N LYS A 237 18.68 -17.53 -13.74
CA LYS A 237 19.86 -16.71 -13.49
C LYS A 237 19.44 -15.23 -13.37
N PRO A 238 20.09 -14.45 -12.50
CA PRO A 238 19.83 -13.01 -12.43
C PRO A 238 20.03 -12.34 -13.78
N LEU A 239 19.20 -11.35 -14.10
CA LEU A 239 19.35 -10.56 -15.33
C LEU A 239 20.64 -9.73 -15.25
N PRO A 240 21.34 -9.52 -16.38
CA PRO A 240 22.56 -8.70 -16.40
C PRO A 240 22.37 -7.27 -15.86
N ALA A 241 21.17 -6.71 -16.04
CA ALA A 241 20.84 -5.34 -15.63
C ALA A 241 20.31 -5.23 -14.19
N SER A 242 20.07 -6.34 -13.49
CA SER A 242 19.66 -6.30 -12.09
C SER A 242 20.76 -5.66 -11.25
N LYS A 243 20.40 -5.00 -10.15
CA LYS A 243 21.36 -4.36 -9.24
C LYS A 243 21.26 -5.04 -7.88
N PRO A 244 22.37 -5.15 -7.13
CA PRO A 244 22.31 -5.59 -5.74
C PRO A 244 21.38 -4.69 -4.92
N PHE A 245 20.65 -5.28 -3.97
CA PHE A 245 19.86 -4.53 -3.00
C PHE A 245 20.79 -3.98 -1.92
N VAL A 246 21.05 -2.67 -1.97
CA VAL A 246 21.94 -1.99 -1.02
C VAL A 246 21.14 -1.01 -0.17
N MET A 247 21.33 -1.07 1.15
CA MET A 247 20.76 -0.09 2.07
C MET A 247 21.43 1.27 1.90
N ASN A 248 20.61 2.29 1.63
CA ASN A 248 21.07 3.67 1.58
C ASN A 248 20.85 4.40 2.92
N ALA A 249 21.47 5.57 3.05
CA ALA A 249 21.40 6.37 4.28
C ALA A 249 19.96 6.77 4.66
N GLU A 250 19.07 6.97 3.68
CA GLU A 250 17.68 7.32 3.92
C GLU A 250 16.89 6.18 4.56
N PHE A 251 17.13 4.93 4.12
CA PHE A 251 16.53 3.76 4.75
C PHE A 251 17.08 3.55 6.16
N GLU A 252 18.40 3.68 6.34
CA GLU A 252 19.03 3.57 7.66
C GLU A 252 18.50 4.62 8.65
N LYS A 253 18.37 5.87 8.22
CA LYS A 253 17.78 6.94 9.04
C LYS A 253 16.33 6.65 9.38
N ALA A 254 15.54 6.08 8.46
CA ALA A 254 14.17 5.70 8.75
C ALA A 254 14.08 4.58 9.80
N LEU A 255 15.04 3.64 9.83
CA LEU A 255 15.13 2.61 10.87
C LEU A 255 15.35 3.21 12.26
N ASP A 256 16.04 4.33 12.38
CA ASP A 256 16.26 4.99 13.67
C ASP A 256 14.92 5.44 14.30
N SER A 257 14.01 6.01 13.50
CA SER A 257 12.65 6.33 13.96
C SER A 257 11.91 5.09 14.47
N LEU A 258 11.99 3.99 13.73
CA LEU A 258 11.35 2.74 14.14
C LEU A 258 11.97 2.18 15.42
N SER A 259 13.30 2.19 15.55
CA SER A 259 14.02 1.74 16.74
C SER A 259 13.59 2.50 18.01
N ILE A 260 13.37 3.82 17.90
CA ILE A 260 12.83 4.66 18.98
C ILE A 260 11.43 4.19 19.39
N THR A 261 10.53 3.96 18.43
CA THR A 261 9.18 3.47 18.76
C THR A 261 9.23 2.07 19.36
N LEU A 262 10.09 1.17 18.86
CA LEU A 262 10.27 -0.17 19.41
C LEU A 262 10.81 -0.17 20.85
N SER A 263 11.49 0.90 21.30
CA SER A 263 11.94 1.01 22.70
C SER A 263 10.78 1.16 23.69
N LYS A 264 9.56 1.44 23.20
CA LYS A 264 8.33 1.52 23.99
C LYS A 264 7.65 0.14 24.14
N LEU A 265 8.19 -0.89 23.48
CA LEU A 265 7.70 -2.27 23.51
C LEU A 265 8.71 -3.20 24.18
N ASP A 266 8.23 -4.38 24.54
CA ASP A 266 9.12 -5.50 24.88
C ASP A 266 9.81 -6.00 23.61
N ARG A 267 11.04 -5.53 23.38
CA ARG A 267 11.81 -5.89 22.17
C ARG A 267 12.02 -7.38 22.02
N THR A 268 12.00 -8.18 23.09
CA THR A 268 12.13 -9.65 23.01
C THR A 268 10.97 -10.33 22.26
N LYS A 269 9.87 -9.59 22.04
CA LYS A 269 8.67 -10.04 21.32
C LYS A 269 8.54 -9.43 19.93
N VAL A 270 9.59 -8.78 19.45
CA VAL A 270 9.67 -8.19 18.10
C VAL A 270 10.57 -9.09 17.24
N TYR A 271 10.11 -9.44 16.05
CA TYR A 271 10.81 -10.33 15.14
C TYR A 271 11.00 -9.64 13.80
N LEU A 272 12.01 -10.08 13.05
CA LEU A 272 12.35 -9.53 11.75
C LEU A 272 12.22 -10.62 10.68
N VAL A 273 11.59 -10.28 9.57
CA VAL A 273 11.54 -11.06 8.33
C VAL A 273 11.99 -10.16 7.19
N ILE A 274 12.85 -10.69 6.33
CA ILE A 274 13.10 -10.08 5.02
C ILE A 274 12.36 -10.95 3.99
N SER A 275 11.41 -10.36 3.27
CA SER A 275 10.64 -11.11 2.28
C SER A 275 11.51 -11.50 1.07
N PRO A 276 11.26 -12.65 0.44
CA PRO A 276 12.02 -13.11 -0.72
C PRO A 276 11.90 -12.17 -1.91
N VAL A 277 12.92 -12.20 -2.77
CA VAL A 277 12.87 -11.62 -4.13
C VAL A 277 12.83 -12.72 -5.19
N ASN A 278 12.36 -12.38 -6.38
CA ASN A 278 12.36 -13.35 -7.47
C ASN A 278 13.77 -13.64 -7.98
N SER A 279 14.00 -14.89 -8.41
CA SER A 279 15.33 -15.37 -8.85
C SER A 279 16.04 -14.49 -9.89
N VAL A 280 15.31 -13.85 -10.80
CA VAL A 280 15.92 -13.00 -11.84
C VAL A 280 16.49 -11.68 -11.30
N ASN A 281 16.13 -11.26 -10.08
CA ASN A 281 16.57 -10.01 -9.48
C ASN A 281 17.55 -10.21 -8.31
N ALA A 282 17.84 -11.45 -7.93
CA ALA A 282 18.73 -11.79 -6.82
C ALA A 282 20.23 -11.77 -7.23
N GLN A 283 20.80 -10.58 -7.41
CA GLN A 283 22.25 -10.46 -7.65
C GLN A 283 23.08 -10.54 -6.36
N GLY A 284 24.30 -11.09 -6.44
CA GLY A 284 25.25 -11.16 -5.31
C GLY A 284 25.29 -12.49 -4.55
N GLY A 285 24.56 -13.51 -5.04
CA GLY A 285 24.35 -14.76 -4.32
C GLY A 285 23.19 -14.63 -3.31
N PRO A 286 22.22 -15.56 -3.26
CA PRO A 286 21.02 -15.48 -2.42
C PRO A 286 21.32 -15.18 -0.93
N GLN A 287 22.36 -15.82 -0.39
CA GLN A 287 22.65 -15.84 1.04
C GLN A 287 23.33 -14.56 1.57
N SER A 288 23.95 -13.74 0.72
CA SER A 288 24.76 -12.61 1.21
C SER A 288 23.90 -11.39 1.56
N PHE A 289 22.95 -11.01 0.69
CA PHE A 289 22.16 -9.81 0.94
C PHE A 289 21.11 -10.00 2.04
N HIS A 290 20.49 -11.18 2.15
CA HIS A 290 19.42 -11.43 3.12
C HIS A 290 19.96 -11.51 4.55
N ALA A 291 21.01 -12.31 4.76
CA ALA A 291 21.66 -12.43 6.06
C ALA A 291 22.39 -11.13 6.48
N GLU A 292 23.17 -10.51 5.60
CA GLU A 292 23.88 -9.27 5.93
C GLU A 292 22.91 -8.12 6.20
N ALA A 293 21.90 -7.93 5.35
CA ALA A 293 20.90 -6.90 5.58
C ALA A 293 20.09 -7.21 6.86
N GLY A 294 19.72 -8.47 7.09
CA GLY A 294 19.04 -8.92 8.30
C GLY A 294 19.82 -8.56 9.57
N GLN A 295 21.11 -8.87 9.59
CA GLN A 295 22.00 -8.52 10.72
C GLN A 295 22.10 -7.01 10.93
N ARG A 296 22.29 -6.24 9.85
CA ARG A 296 22.40 -4.78 9.93
C ARG A 296 21.09 -4.12 10.39
N ILE A 297 19.95 -4.59 9.89
CA ILE A 297 18.62 -4.10 10.30
C ILE A 297 18.36 -4.47 11.75
N ALA A 298 18.58 -5.73 12.14
CA ALA A 298 18.39 -6.19 13.52
C ALA A 298 19.24 -5.38 14.50
N ALA A 299 20.53 -5.18 14.19
CA ALA A 299 21.43 -4.37 15.02
C ALA A 299 20.91 -2.93 15.20
N ARG A 300 20.44 -2.29 14.13
CA ARG A 300 19.94 -0.90 14.18
C ARG A 300 18.60 -0.77 14.92
N LEU A 301 17.75 -1.79 14.82
CA LEU A 301 16.50 -1.88 15.56
C LEU A 301 16.68 -2.33 17.03
N GLY A 302 17.90 -2.73 17.40
CA GLY A 302 18.21 -3.25 18.74
C GLY A 302 17.55 -4.61 19.01
N LEU A 303 17.48 -5.45 17.98
CA LEU A 303 16.98 -6.84 18.05
C LEU A 303 18.16 -7.81 18.11
N ASP A 304 18.00 -8.88 18.88
CA ASP A 304 18.95 -9.98 18.90
C ASP A 304 18.91 -10.73 17.55
N GLN A 305 20.04 -11.30 17.13
CA GLN A 305 20.09 -12.05 15.87
C GLN A 305 19.15 -13.25 15.86
N SER A 306 18.92 -13.86 17.02
CA SER A 306 17.92 -14.92 17.14
C SER A 306 16.53 -14.42 16.79
N GLN A 307 16.20 -13.12 16.82
CA GLN A 307 14.86 -12.62 16.47
C GLN A 307 14.65 -12.46 14.97
N PHE A 308 15.69 -12.67 14.17
CA PHE A 308 15.55 -12.83 12.73
C PHE A 308 14.96 -14.20 12.40
N LEU A 309 13.84 -14.21 11.68
CA LEU A 309 13.17 -15.43 11.27
C LEU A 309 13.73 -15.90 9.93
N ASP A 310 14.15 -17.15 9.89
CA ASP A 310 14.62 -17.78 8.66
C ASP A 310 13.45 -17.92 7.66
N THR A 311 13.62 -17.28 6.51
CA THR A 311 12.68 -17.27 5.38
C THR A 311 13.49 -17.33 4.10
N PRO A 312 12.99 -17.92 3.00
CA PRO A 312 13.75 -18.01 1.77
C PRO A 312 14.24 -16.64 1.30
N ASP A 313 15.52 -16.55 0.91
CA ASP A 313 16.08 -15.34 0.31
C ASP A 313 15.48 -15.07 -1.09
N VAL A 314 15.25 -16.17 -1.82
CA VAL A 314 14.87 -16.17 -3.23
C VAL A 314 13.78 -17.20 -3.46
N MET A 315 12.79 -16.82 -4.28
CA MET A 315 11.75 -17.70 -4.77
C MET A 315 11.74 -17.77 -6.30
N LEU A 316 11.17 -18.85 -6.85
CA LEU A 316 11.00 -19.03 -8.29
C LEU A 316 10.28 -17.84 -8.91
N ASP A 317 10.67 -17.48 -10.12
CA ASP A 317 10.10 -16.33 -10.83
C ASP A 317 8.58 -16.45 -11.04
N ILE A 318 8.11 -17.67 -11.31
CA ILE A 318 6.69 -18.01 -11.49
C ILE A 318 5.81 -17.67 -10.28
N LEU A 319 6.42 -17.52 -9.09
CA LEU A 319 5.72 -17.25 -7.82
C LEU A 319 5.33 -15.77 -7.66
N TYR A 320 5.73 -14.88 -8.58
CA TYR A 320 5.49 -13.44 -8.49
C TYR A 320 4.39 -12.97 -9.46
N ALA A 321 3.47 -12.15 -8.94
CA ALA A 321 2.49 -11.42 -9.74
C ALA A 321 3.02 -10.07 -10.22
N HIS A 322 3.87 -9.41 -9.44
CA HIS A 322 4.51 -8.16 -9.81
C HIS A 322 5.97 -8.18 -9.36
N TYR A 323 6.88 -7.87 -10.28
CA TYR A 323 8.31 -7.93 -9.99
C TYR A 323 8.81 -6.64 -9.34
N PRO A 324 9.81 -6.74 -8.44
CA PRO A 324 10.42 -7.96 -7.90
C PRO A 324 9.74 -8.47 -6.60
N SER A 325 8.62 -7.88 -6.18
CA SER A 325 8.23 -7.82 -4.76
C SER A 325 6.94 -8.56 -4.39
N HIS A 326 5.98 -8.74 -5.31
CA HIS A 326 4.64 -9.22 -4.92
C HIS A 326 4.39 -10.65 -5.37
N LEU A 327 4.14 -11.53 -4.41
CA LEU A 327 3.69 -12.89 -4.67
C LEU A 327 2.27 -12.90 -5.22
N HIS A 328 1.97 -13.84 -6.13
CA HIS A 328 0.59 -14.06 -6.56
C HIS A 328 -0.21 -14.84 -5.51
N ARG A 329 -1.53 -14.98 -5.75
CA ARG A 329 -2.50 -15.59 -4.83
C ARG A 329 -2.08 -16.93 -4.20
N TRP A 330 -1.49 -17.83 -4.97
CA TRP A 330 -1.10 -19.16 -4.48
C TRP A 330 0.28 -19.14 -3.82
N ALA A 331 1.21 -18.38 -4.37
CA ALA A 331 2.56 -18.26 -3.84
C ALA A 331 2.60 -17.67 -2.42
N ARG A 332 1.75 -16.68 -2.13
CA ARG A 332 1.62 -16.14 -0.76
C ARG A 332 1.16 -17.17 0.26
N MET A 333 0.34 -18.15 -0.15
CA MET A 333 -0.06 -19.26 0.73
C MET A 333 1.13 -20.18 1.01
N ILE A 334 1.90 -20.55 -0.02
CA ILE A 334 3.10 -21.40 0.11
C ILE A 334 4.15 -20.73 1.00
N TYR A 335 4.43 -19.45 0.76
CA TYR A 335 5.35 -18.66 1.59
C TYR A 335 4.86 -18.60 3.05
N THR A 336 3.56 -18.39 3.25
CA THR A 336 2.99 -18.33 4.60
C THR A 336 2.99 -19.69 5.30
N GLU A 337 2.83 -20.81 4.59
CA GLU A 337 2.98 -22.17 5.15
C GLU A 337 4.41 -22.36 5.71
N GLN A 338 5.43 -21.90 4.99
CA GLN A 338 6.83 -21.97 5.45
C GLN A 338 7.05 -21.06 6.67
N LEU A 339 6.55 -19.82 6.62
CA LEU A 339 6.62 -18.91 7.77
C LEU A 339 5.91 -19.49 8.99
N ALA A 340 4.73 -20.10 8.81
CA ALA A 340 3.98 -20.74 9.89
C ALA A 340 4.79 -21.85 10.56
N LYS A 341 5.51 -22.66 9.78
CA LYS A 341 6.43 -23.66 10.32
C LYS A 341 7.52 -23.01 11.17
N THR A 342 8.17 -21.95 10.68
CA THR A 342 9.18 -21.21 11.46
C THR A 342 8.59 -20.64 12.76
N LEU A 343 7.35 -20.14 12.76
CA LEU A 343 6.68 -19.65 13.97
C LEU A 343 6.37 -20.76 14.97
N ALA A 344 5.97 -21.95 14.48
CA ALA A 344 5.66 -23.12 15.30
C ALA A 344 6.93 -23.72 15.93
N ASP A 345 7.96 -23.96 15.12
CA ASP A 345 9.26 -24.50 15.56
C ASP A 345 9.88 -23.65 16.68
N ARG A 346 9.62 -22.34 16.62
CA ARG A 346 10.11 -21.36 17.59
C ARG A 346 9.15 -21.03 18.72
N ARG A 347 7.95 -21.63 18.73
CA ARG A 347 6.90 -21.40 19.73
C ARG A 347 6.54 -19.92 19.89
N ILE A 348 6.56 -19.19 18.77
CA ILE A 348 6.25 -17.76 18.74
C ILE A 348 4.74 -17.58 18.91
N LEU A 349 3.93 -18.40 18.28
CA LEU A 349 2.49 -18.47 18.53
C LEU A 349 2.16 -19.67 19.45
N GLY A 350 0.90 -19.74 19.91
CA GLY A 350 0.42 -20.83 20.77
C GLY A 350 0.50 -22.20 20.10
N LYS A 351 -0.15 -23.21 20.69
CA LYS A 351 -0.18 -24.58 20.13
C LYS A 351 -0.58 -24.56 18.66
N SER A 352 0.24 -25.18 17.83
CA SER A 352 -0.12 -25.42 16.43
C SER A 352 -1.19 -26.51 16.37
N ALA A 353 -1.94 -26.59 15.26
CA ALA A 353 -2.96 -27.63 15.08
C ALA A 353 -2.43 -29.08 15.14
N GLY A 354 -1.11 -29.28 15.21
CA GLY A 354 -0.43 -30.57 15.36
C GLY A 354 0.16 -30.85 16.76
N ASP A 355 0.04 -29.92 17.71
CA ASP A 355 0.46 -30.07 19.13
C ASP A 355 -0.72 -30.43 20.05
#